data_AF-A0A9N9GVQ0-F1
#
_entry.id   AF-A0A9N9GVQ0-F1
#
_cell.length_a   1.000
_cell.length_b   1.000
_cell.length_c   1.000
_cell.angle_alpha   90.00
_cell.angle_beta   90.00
_cell.angle_gamma   90.00
#
_symmetry.space_group_name_H-M   'P 1'
#
loop_
_entity.id
_entity.type
_entity.pdbx_description
1 polymer ?
#
loop_
_entity_poly.entity_id
_entity_poly.type
_entity_poly.pdbx_seq_one_letter_code
_entity_poly.pdbx_strand_id
1 'polypeptide(L)'
;MTHPGFHHPISNDPGIAIIYTSLWDVLITITMRALKGLEDIIGLSITDCRRSDKGLKFSSPEEMPGCIPDTVNNFTYIYELYQKADPKYDQTS
;
A
#
# COMPACT_ATOMS: atom_id res chain seq x y z
N MET A 1 -24.74 -14.74 16.90
CA MET A 1 -23.83 -13.58 17.00
C MET A 1 -22.56 -13.96 16.22
N THR A 2 -22.54 -13.65 14.92
CA THR A 2 -21.45 -14.03 14.00
C THR A 2 -20.65 -12.78 13.67
N HIS A 3 -19.40 -12.76 14.11
CA HIS A 3 -18.44 -11.72 13.76
C HIS A 3 -18.20 -11.77 12.25
N PRO A 4 -18.42 -10.69 11.47
CA PRO A 4 -18.10 -10.69 10.07
C PRO A 4 -16.58 -10.53 9.95
N GLY A 5 -15.88 -11.64 9.73
CA GLY A 5 -14.47 -11.64 9.35
C GLY A 5 -14.33 -10.92 8.01
N PHE A 6 -13.60 -9.80 8.02
CA PHE A 6 -13.20 -9.10 6.82
C PHE A 6 -12.19 -9.97 6.04
N HIS A 7 -12.67 -10.63 4.99
CA HIS A 7 -11.80 -11.22 3.96
C HIS A 7 -11.31 -10.10 3.05
N HIS A 8 -10.05 -9.70 3.17
CA HIS A 8 -9.40 -8.79 2.23
C HIS A 8 -8.72 -9.57 1.10
N PRO A 9 -8.86 -9.15 -0.16
CA PRO A 9 -8.16 -9.78 -1.27
C PRO A 9 -6.67 -9.46 -1.18
N ILE A 10 -5.86 -10.50 -1.02
CA ILE A 10 -4.41 -10.41 -1.23
C ILE A 10 -4.23 -10.21 -2.74
N SER A 11 -3.73 -9.04 -3.14
CA SER A 11 -3.28 -8.82 -4.52
C SER A 11 -2.19 -9.84 -4.85
N ASN A 12 -2.38 -10.62 -5.91
CA ASN A 12 -1.46 -11.67 -6.36
C ASN A 12 -0.31 -11.13 -7.24
N ASP A 13 -0.12 -9.81 -7.33
CA ASP A 13 1.00 -9.23 -8.06
C ASP A 13 2.29 -9.34 -7.22
N PRO A 14 3.31 -10.10 -7.67
CA PRO A 14 4.53 -10.34 -6.89
C PRO A 14 5.39 -9.09 -6.63
N GLY A 15 5.01 -7.93 -7.17
CA GLY A 15 5.76 -6.69 -7.04
C GLY A 15 5.29 -5.73 -5.93
N ILE A 16 4.05 -5.84 -5.43
CA ILE A 16 3.49 -4.84 -4.50
C ILE A 16 2.60 -5.50 -3.45
N ALA A 17 2.99 -5.39 -2.18
CA ALA A 17 2.11 -5.62 -1.04
C ALA A 17 1.55 -4.27 -0.54
N ILE A 18 0.31 -3.94 -0.90
CA ILE A 18 -0.42 -2.83 -0.26
C ILE A 18 -1.23 -3.39 0.91
N ILE A 19 -0.76 -3.15 2.13
CA ILE A 19 -1.42 -3.62 3.35
C ILE A 19 -2.14 -2.43 3.96
N TYR A 20 -3.44 -2.38 3.72
CA TYR A 20 -4.31 -1.30 4.16
C TYR A 20 -5.20 -1.77 5.32
N THR A 21 -4.60 -2.33 6.37
CA THR A 21 -5.31 -2.69 7.60
C THR A 21 -4.38 -2.41 8.77
N SER A 22 -4.89 -1.77 9.84
CA SER A 22 -4.27 -1.56 11.16
C SER A 22 -2.75 -1.35 11.25
N LEU A 23 -2.28 -0.27 11.90
CA LEU A 23 -0.85 -0.02 12.19
C LEU A 23 -0.07 -1.26 12.68
N TRP A 24 -0.76 -2.17 13.40
CA TRP A 24 -0.22 -3.43 13.87
C TRP A 24 0.08 -4.46 12.76
N ASP A 25 -0.82 -4.63 11.79
CA ASP A 25 -0.64 -5.62 10.71
C ASP A 25 0.46 -5.20 9.74
N VAL A 26 0.54 -3.89 9.45
CA VAL A 26 1.63 -3.31 8.67
C VAL A 26 2.97 -3.52 9.38
N LEU A 27 3.03 -3.29 10.69
CA LEU A 27 4.23 -3.52 11.49
C LEU A 27 4.67 -4.99 11.45
N ILE A 28 3.73 -5.92 11.66
CA ILE A 28 4.02 -7.36 11.58
C ILE A 28 4.57 -7.71 10.20
N THR A 29 3.96 -7.23 9.12
CA THR A 29 4.36 -7.62 7.78
C THR A 29 5.74 -7.08 7.40
N ILE A 30 6.04 -5.82 7.75
CA ILE A 30 7.38 -5.25 7.55
C ILE A 30 8.42 -6.03 8.36
N THR A 31 8.09 -6.37 9.62
CA THR A 31 8.98 -7.16 10.48
C THR A 31 9.23 -8.56 9.90
N MET A 32 8.19 -9.25 9.44
CA MET A 32 8.32 -10.57 8.82
C MET A 32 9.10 -10.51 7.51
N ARG A 33 8.92 -9.47 6.69
CA ARG A 33 9.70 -9.23 5.48
C ARG A 33 11.19 -9.15 5.80
N ALA A 34 11.57 -8.40 6.82
CA ALA A 34 12.97 -8.28 7.26
C ALA A 34 13.50 -9.60 7.86
N LEU A 35 12.75 -10.24 8.76
CA LEU A 35 13.17 -11.49 9.42
C LEU A 35 13.33 -12.66 8.46
N LYS A 36 12.57 -12.67 7.36
CA LYS A 36 12.66 -13.71 6.32
C LYS A 36 13.61 -13.36 5.18
N GLY A 37 14.25 -12.19 5.21
CA GLY A 37 15.14 -11.73 4.14
C GLY A 37 14.43 -11.58 2.80
N LEU A 38 13.14 -11.25 2.79
CA LEU A 38 12.33 -11.12 1.56
C LEU A 38 12.44 -9.73 0.94
N GLU A 39 13.42 -8.94 1.35
CA GLU A 39 13.51 -7.52 1.00
C GLU A 39 13.78 -7.29 -0.48
N ASP A 40 14.53 -8.20 -1.10
CA ASP A 40 14.89 -8.17 -2.52
C ASP A 40 13.78 -8.73 -3.43
N ILE A 41 12.83 -9.49 -2.85
CA ILE A 41 11.75 -10.16 -3.60
C ILE A 41 10.47 -9.33 -3.53
N ILE A 42 10.18 -8.75 -2.36
CA ILE A 42 8.95 -8.01 -2.09
C ILE A 42 9.28 -6.52 -1.99
N GLY A 43 8.90 -5.77 -3.02
CA GLY A 43 8.95 -4.31 -3.03
C GLY A 43 8.11 -3.70 -1.92
N LEU A 44 8.56 -2.56 -1.38
CA LEU A 44 7.86 -1.81 -0.35
C LEU A 44 7.73 -0.35 -0.79
N SER A 45 6.51 0.16 -0.75
CA SER A 45 6.21 1.58 -0.96
C SER A 45 5.39 2.09 0.22
N ILE A 46 5.73 3.27 0.73
CA ILE A 46 5.14 3.89 1.91
C ILE A 46 4.60 5.26 1.50
N THR A 47 3.30 5.44 1.68
CA THR A 47 2.61 6.69 1.38
C THR A 47 2.81 7.73 2.47
N ASP A 48 2.54 8.98 2.11
CA ASP A 48 2.45 10.09 3.05
C ASP A 48 1.38 9.82 4.13
N CYS A 49 1.69 10.17 5.38
CA CYS A 49 0.72 10.13 6.46
C CYS A 49 -0.33 11.25 6.34
N ARG A 50 -0.02 12.32 5.59
CA ARG A 50 -0.94 13.40 5.25
C ARG A 50 -1.77 13.00 4.03
N ARG A 51 -3.08 12.84 4.24
CA ARG A 51 -4.03 12.64 3.15
C ARG A 51 -4.30 13.97 2.45
N SER A 52 -4.12 14.00 1.13
CA SER A 52 -4.48 15.14 0.28
C SER A 52 -5.95 15.06 -0.18
N ASP A 53 -6.45 16.10 -0.83
CA ASP A 53 -7.79 16.10 -1.44
C ASP A 53 -7.99 14.96 -2.46
N LYS A 54 -6.90 14.49 -3.09
CA LYS A 54 -6.89 13.37 -4.04
C LYS A 54 -6.64 12.00 -3.38
N GLY A 55 -6.53 11.98 -2.05
CA GLY A 55 -6.21 10.79 -1.25
C GLY A 55 -4.73 10.69 -0.87
N LEU A 56 -4.28 9.46 -0.62
CA LEU A 56 -2.90 9.19 -0.21
C LEU A 56 -1.93 9.29 -1.38
N LYS A 57 -0.84 10.02 -1.15
CA LYS A 57 0.22 10.28 -2.12
C LYS A 57 1.46 9.43 -1.80
N PHE A 58 2.14 8.93 -2.81
CA PHE A 58 3.51 8.43 -2.70
C PHE A 58 4.49 9.61 -2.75
N SER A 59 4.58 10.35 -1.65
CA SER A 59 5.49 11.48 -1.52
C SER A 59 6.96 11.00 -1.56
N SER A 60 7.86 11.86 -2.03
CA SER A 60 9.29 11.57 -1.96
C SER A 60 9.78 11.69 -0.50
N PRO A 61 10.91 11.06 -0.14
CA PRO A 61 11.53 11.22 1.18
C PRO A 61 11.88 12.68 1.52
N GLU A 62 12.08 13.52 0.49
CA GLU A 62 12.37 14.95 0.61
C GLU A 62 11.11 15.77 0.95
N GLU A 63 9.96 15.40 0.37
CA GLU A 63 8.66 16.02 0.67
C GLU A 63 8.14 15.59 2.05
N MET A 64 8.33 14.32 2.40
CA MET A 64 7.95 13.74 3.67
C MET A 64 8.94 12.66 4.13
N PRO A 65 9.65 12.88 5.24
CA PRO A 65 10.56 11.88 5.81
C PRO A 65 9.85 10.55 6.10
N GLY A 66 10.45 9.44 5.68
CA GLY A 66 9.92 8.09 5.89
C GLY A 66 8.96 7.58 4.81
N CYS A 67 8.62 8.39 3.81
CA CYS A 67 7.91 7.91 2.63
C CYS A 67 8.84 7.14 1.69
N ILE A 68 8.29 6.14 1.00
CA ILE A 68 8.99 5.37 -0.02
C ILE A 68 8.13 5.42 -1.28
N PRO A 69 8.60 6.04 -2.37
CA PRO A 69 7.80 6.18 -3.59
C PRO A 69 7.49 4.82 -4.23
N ASP A 70 6.46 4.77 -5.08
CA ASP A 70 6.20 3.59 -5.90
C ASP A 70 7.27 3.44 -6.99
N THR A 71 8.13 2.44 -6.84
CA THR A 71 9.20 2.13 -7.79
C THR A 71 8.78 1.11 -8.85
N VAL A 72 7.59 0.53 -8.73
CA VAL A 72 7.11 -0.54 -9.62
C VAL A 72 6.17 0.02 -10.69
N ASN A 73 5.22 0.89 -10.34
CA ASN A 73 4.33 1.52 -11.33
C ASN A 73 4.56 3.02 -11.50
N ASN A 74 5.41 3.64 -10.66
CA ASN A 74 5.63 5.08 -10.65
C ASN A 74 4.34 5.90 -10.45
N PHE A 75 3.38 5.36 -9.69
CA PHE A 75 2.16 6.08 -9.35
C PHE A 75 2.41 7.19 -8.34
N THR A 76 1.63 8.27 -8.45
CA THR A 76 1.65 9.39 -7.51
C THR A 76 0.64 9.19 -6.40
N TYR A 77 -0.48 8.53 -6.68
CA TYR A 77 -1.57 8.34 -5.72
C TYR A 77 -2.03 6.88 -5.64
N ILE A 78 -2.48 6.46 -4.45
CA ILE A 78 -2.95 5.10 -4.20
C ILE A 78 -4.12 4.68 -5.09
N TYR A 79 -5.00 5.62 -5.46
CA TYR A 79 -6.16 5.28 -6.29
C TYR A 79 -5.79 4.85 -7.71
N GLU A 80 -4.64 5.29 -8.22
CA GLU A 80 -4.14 4.89 -9.54
C GLU A 80 -3.86 3.38 -9.55
N LEU A 81 -3.41 2.82 -8.42
CA LEU A 81 -3.29 1.38 -8.26
C LEU A 81 -4.67 0.70 -8.29
N TYR A 82 -5.65 1.22 -7.57
CA TYR A 82 -7.00 0.66 -7.57
C TYR A 82 -7.65 0.73 -8.97
N GLN A 83 -7.44 1.82 -9.72
CA GLN A 83 -7.88 1.93 -11.11
C GLN A 83 -7.15 0.97 -12.05
N LYS A 84 -5.86 0.70 -11.82
CA LYS A 84 -5.12 -0.31 -12.57
C LYS A 84 -5.64 -1.72 -12.28
N ALA A 85 -6.01 -2.02 -11.03
CA ALA A 85 -6.53 -3.32 -10.62
C ALA A 85 -7.99 -3.54 -11.08
N ASP A 86 -8.83 -2.50 -10.97
CA ASP A 86 -10.20 -2.48 -11.48
C ASP A 86 -10.48 -1.13 -12.17
N PRO A 87 -10.56 -1.10 -13.51
CA PRO A 87 -10.86 0.11 -14.27
C PRO A 87 -12.20 0.77 -13.94
N LYS A 88 -13.11 0.06 -13.26
CA LYS A 88 -14.41 0.60 -12.81
C LYS A 88 -14.35 1.22 -11.42
N TYR A 89 -13.20 1.19 -10.76
CA TYR A 89 -13.02 1.84 -9.47
C TYR A 89 -13.15 3.36 -9.62
N ASP A 90 -14.22 3.89 -9.02
CA ASP A 90 -14.45 5.33 -8.92
C ASP A 90 -14.29 5.78 -7.47
N GLN A 91 -13.54 6.87 -7.27
CA GLN A 91 -13.29 7.41 -5.92
C GLN A 91 -14.52 8.08 -5.30
N THR A 92 -15.57 8.31 -6.10
CA THR A 92 -16.74 9.14 -5.77
C THR A 92 -17.98 8.37 -5.25
N SER A 93 -17.88 7.08 -4.96
CA SER A 93 -19.01 6.27 -4.47
C SER A 93 -19.41 6.57 -3.02
#